data_AF-A0AB39SBN6-F1
#
_entry.id   AF-A0AB39SBN6-F1
#
_cell.length_a   1.000
_cell.length_b   1.000
_cell.length_c   1.000
_cell.angle_alpha   90.00
_cell.angle_beta   90.00
_cell.angle_gamma   90.00
#
_symmetry.space_group_name_H-M   'P 1'
#
loop_
_entity.id
_entity.type
_entity.pdbx_description
1 polymer ?
#
loop_
_entity_poly.entity_id
_entity_poly.type
_entity_poly.pdbx_seq_one_letter_code
_entity_poly.pdbx_strand_id
1 'polypeptide(L)'
;MTRAEDDKDGQDDEGDPLSGRAGSALPKRPHPSATWPAAIGGVLLLIAAWLLLVNVRGALAEEREFRAAVACPTRTVSTGGSEDCLRTVTARIDRAERDTKHRGASYWLYVTEPGGKKDSAWIEGHTPGSPTAWSGTHVNVTLWRGEIRYVDFPAGRLSTHADPRGSYRPRLAASLGIGFFGLAPLWAGYWWARRSMASPLRAPWQLGLPMTGALTLAATSAVVALVTHGIWTALEYVAVAAGVVLLACTVAALVLRRRQKDDDTIEVTPSAPTSEQCFAGSVLGEGRYSAGGGGYLVAAPGVLLTTPDPTGAFARRPVPATLIPVRVRPPYWTDPHNGDYAAESVVIECRDGETPVVIVTKKENVAWVLGALESVATAPS
;
A
#
# COMPACT_ATOMS: atom_id res chain seq x y z
N MET A 1 42.82 66.08 11.44
CA MET A 1 43.90 66.85 10.77
C MET A 1 44.94 65.82 10.39
N THR A 2 45.10 65.36 9.16
CA THR A 2 45.14 65.96 7.80
C THR A 2 44.84 64.82 6.80
N ARG A 3 43.79 64.87 5.97
CA ARG A 3 43.71 65.35 4.57
C ARG A 3 44.75 64.78 3.59
N ALA A 4 44.28 63.96 2.66
CA ALA A 4 44.62 63.80 1.23
C ALA A 4 43.77 62.61 0.73
N GLU A 5 42.68 62.70 -0.06
CA GLU A 5 42.53 63.22 -1.44
C GLU A 5 43.58 62.64 -2.41
N ASP A 6 43.20 61.55 -3.08
CA ASP A 6 43.68 61.00 -4.36
C ASP A 6 42.81 59.76 -4.65
N ASP A 7 42.43 59.37 -5.86
CA ASP A 7 42.36 60.02 -7.16
C ASP A 7 41.41 59.14 -8.00
N LYS A 8 40.85 59.72 -9.05
CA LYS A 8 39.95 59.11 -10.03
C LYS A 8 40.69 58.10 -10.91
N ASP A 9 40.13 56.91 -11.03
CA ASP A 9 40.15 56.08 -12.24
C ASP A 9 38.74 55.45 -12.32
N GLY A 10 37.90 55.70 -13.31
CA GLY A 10 38.18 55.42 -14.71
C GLY A 10 37.94 53.93 -14.96
N GLN A 11 36.71 53.44 -14.71
CA GLN A 11 36.34 52.06 -15.05
C GLN A 11 35.23 52.10 -16.09
N ASP A 12 35.64 51.71 -17.29
CA ASP A 12 34.88 51.70 -18.52
C ASP A 12 33.65 50.80 -18.46
N ASP A 13 32.56 51.33 -19.00
CA ASP A 13 31.37 50.61 -19.45
C ASP A 13 31.77 49.65 -20.59
N GLU A 14 32.17 48.43 -20.22
CA GLU A 14 32.27 47.32 -21.18
C GLU A 14 30.93 46.57 -21.20
N GLY A 15 30.07 47.01 -22.12
CA GLY A 15 28.80 46.37 -22.42
C GLY A 15 29.04 44.94 -22.89
N ASP A 16 28.60 43.98 -22.07
CA ASP A 16 28.70 42.55 -22.33
C ASP A 16 27.51 42.10 -23.22
N PRO A 17 27.70 41.84 -24.53
CA PRO A 17 26.61 41.53 -25.44
C PRO A 17 26.49 40.01 -25.60
N LEU A 18 26.38 39.26 -24.50
CA LEU A 18 26.21 37.80 -24.53
C LEU A 18 25.22 37.32 -23.47
N SER A 19 24.06 37.98 -23.37
CA SER A 19 22.86 37.41 -22.72
C SER A 19 22.16 36.42 -23.67
N GLY A 20 22.89 35.34 -24.01
CA GLY A 20 22.44 34.23 -24.83
C GLY A 20 22.67 32.90 -24.13
N ARG A 21 22.52 32.87 -22.79
CA ARG A 21 22.66 31.64 -22.02
C ARG A 21 21.38 30.84 -22.20
N ALA A 22 21.40 29.94 -23.19
CA ALA A 22 20.47 28.84 -23.31
C ALA A 22 20.29 28.24 -21.91
N GLY A 23 19.10 28.44 -21.33
CA GLY A 23 18.72 27.89 -20.06
C GLY A 23 18.73 26.38 -20.19
N SER A 24 19.87 25.77 -19.87
CA SER A 24 20.02 24.34 -19.71
C SER A 24 19.01 23.92 -18.66
N ALA A 25 17.89 23.38 -19.11
CA ALA A 25 16.84 22.85 -18.27
C ALA A 25 17.47 21.83 -17.33
N LEU A 26 17.70 22.26 -16.09
CA LEU A 26 18.23 21.42 -15.03
C LEU A 26 17.35 20.16 -14.99
N PRO A 27 17.93 18.94 -15.09
CA PRO A 27 17.16 17.72 -15.07
C PRO A 27 16.35 17.70 -13.77
N LYS A 28 15.03 17.78 -13.93
CA LYS A 28 14.05 17.81 -12.84
C LYS A 28 14.28 16.54 -12.01
N ARG A 29 14.85 16.70 -10.81
CA ARG A 29 15.21 15.57 -9.94
C ARG A 29 13.95 14.70 -9.74
N PRO A 30 14.04 13.38 -9.95
CA PRO A 30 12.91 12.50 -9.73
C PRO A 30 12.42 12.68 -8.29
N HIS A 31 11.12 12.94 -8.13
CA HIS A 31 10.52 13.16 -6.83
C HIS A 31 10.76 11.93 -5.92
N PRO A 32 11.31 12.11 -4.70
CA PRO A 32 11.65 11.01 -3.80
C PRO A 32 10.46 10.19 -3.31
N SER A 33 9.22 10.60 -3.61
CA SER A 33 8.00 9.92 -3.18
C SER A 33 7.70 8.61 -3.94
N ALA A 34 8.21 8.45 -5.16
CA ALA A 34 7.91 7.25 -5.98
C ALA A 34 8.80 6.03 -5.67
N THR A 35 9.98 6.23 -5.06
CA THR A 35 10.95 5.14 -4.81
C THR A 35 10.59 4.30 -3.59
N TRP A 36 10.01 4.91 -2.56
CA TRP A 36 9.58 4.26 -1.33
C TRP A 36 8.61 3.08 -1.52
N PRO A 37 7.47 3.22 -2.23
CA PRO A 37 6.54 2.11 -2.41
C PRO A 37 7.17 0.94 -3.18
N ALA A 38 7.99 1.22 -4.19
CA ALA A 38 8.70 0.19 -4.93
C ALA A 38 9.70 -0.57 -4.03
N ALA A 39 10.44 0.14 -3.17
CA ALA A 39 11.38 -0.46 -2.23
C ALA A 39 10.66 -1.36 -1.21
N ILE A 40 9.56 -0.88 -0.61
CA ILE A 40 8.75 -1.66 0.35
C ILE A 40 8.23 -2.95 -0.31
N GLY A 41 7.64 -2.84 -1.49
CA GLY A 41 7.12 -4.01 -2.19
C GLY A 41 8.22 -4.99 -2.61
N GLY A 42 9.39 -4.48 -3.02
CA GLY A 42 10.57 -5.30 -3.30
C GLY A 42 11.05 -6.10 -2.07
N VAL A 43 11.16 -5.45 -0.91
CA VAL A 43 11.53 -6.11 0.35
C VAL A 43 10.51 -7.19 0.73
N LEU A 44 9.21 -6.89 0.62
CA LEU A 44 8.15 -7.87 0.91
C LEU A 44 8.23 -9.09 -0.02
N LEU A 45 8.47 -8.91 -1.31
CA LEU A 45 8.66 -10.03 -2.24
C LEU A 45 9.92 -10.86 -1.92
N LEU A 46 11.01 -10.22 -1.49
CA LEU A 46 12.21 -10.93 -1.06
C LEU A 46 11.96 -11.78 0.18
N ILE A 47 11.23 -11.23 1.18
CA ILE A 47 10.82 -11.99 2.38
C ILE A 47 9.92 -13.16 1.99
N ALA A 48 8.92 -12.93 1.12
CA ALA A 48 8.04 -13.98 0.62
C ALA A 48 8.82 -15.08 -0.10
N ALA A 49 9.76 -14.71 -0.98
CA ALA A 49 10.62 -15.65 -1.69
C ALA A 49 11.51 -16.46 -0.73
N TRP A 50 12.08 -15.83 0.28
CA TRP A 50 12.88 -16.53 1.30
C TRP A 50 12.04 -17.51 2.13
N LEU A 51 10.84 -17.11 2.56
CA LEU A 51 9.91 -18.01 3.24
C LEU A 51 9.54 -19.22 2.36
N LEU A 52 9.25 -18.99 1.08
CA LEU A 52 8.85 -20.05 0.15
C LEU A 52 10.02 -20.98 -0.22
N LEU A 53 11.19 -20.44 -0.53
CA LEU A 53 12.32 -21.20 -1.06
C LEU A 53 13.16 -21.86 0.04
N VAL A 54 13.27 -21.26 1.21
CA VAL A 54 14.10 -21.79 2.30
C VAL A 54 13.21 -22.48 3.34
N ASN A 55 12.29 -21.74 3.95
CA ASN A 55 11.53 -22.24 5.11
C ASN A 55 10.51 -23.32 4.73
N VAL A 56 9.73 -23.11 3.67
CA VAL A 56 8.74 -24.10 3.20
C VAL A 56 9.44 -25.34 2.65
N ARG A 57 10.55 -25.20 1.90
CA ARG A 57 11.30 -26.37 1.41
C ARG A 57 11.90 -27.18 2.55
N GLY A 58 12.47 -26.52 3.56
CA GLY A 58 13.00 -27.20 4.76
C GLY A 58 11.91 -27.98 5.49
N ALA A 59 10.77 -27.35 5.76
CA ALA A 59 9.63 -27.99 6.42
C ALA A 59 9.07 -29.18 5.62
N LEU A 60 9.04 -29.09 4.29
CA LEU A 60 8.64 -30.22 3.43
C LEU A 60 9.64 -31.35 3.40
N ALA A 61 10.94 -31.04 3.44
CA ALA A 61 11.98 -32.05 3.53
C ALA A 61 11.85 -32.82 4.85
N GLU A 62 11.69 -32.10 5.98
CA GLU A 62 11.47 -32.69 7.29
C GLU A 62 10.19 -33.55 7.33
N GLU A 63 9.08 -33.07 6.76
CA GLU A 63 7.85 -33.85 6.67
C GLU A 63 8.03 -35.13 5.82
N ARG A 64 8.77 -35.07 4.71
CA ARG A 64 9.06 -36.26 3.88
C ARG A 64 9.95 -37.24 4.61
N GLU A 65 11.00 -36.78 5.28
CA GLU A 65 11.90 -37.60 6.09
C GLU A 65 11.12 -38.30 7.20
N PHE A 66 10.26 -37.57 7.91
CA PHE A 66 9.41 -38.12 8.95
C PHE A 66 8.38 -39.13 8.43
N ARG A 67 7.78 -38.89 7.25
CA ARG A 67 6.88 -39.85 6.61
C ARG A 67 7.61 -41.11 6.12
N ALA A 68 8.89 -40.99 5.77
CA ALA A 68 9.73 -42.10 5.36
C ALA A 68 10.39 -42.84 6.55
N ALA A 69 10.38 -42.23 7.74
CA ALA A 69 10.99 -42.80 8.94
C ALA A 69 10.34 -44.15 9.31
N VAL A 70 11.19 -45.14 9.54
CA VAL A 70 10.79 -46.49 9.95
C VAL A 70 10.92 -46.67 11.46
N ALA A 71 10.22 -47.65 12.03
CA ALA A 71 10.35 -47.99 13.43
C ALA A 71 11.79 -48.40 13.77
N CYS A 72 12.31 -47.91 14.89
CA CYS A 72 13.65 -48.28 15.33
C CYS A 72 13.73 -49.80 15.60
N PRO A 73 14.83 -50.48 15.18
CA PRO A 73 15.02 -51.89 15.47
C PRO A 73 15.08 -52.11 17.00
N THR A 74 14.39 -53.14 17.49
CA THR A 74 14.15 -53.40 18.92
C THR A 74 15.41 -53.77 19.72
N ARG A 75 16.59 -53.73 19.10
CA ARG A 75 17.84 -54.25 19.68
C ARG A 75 19.05 -53.61 19.01
N THR A 76 19.53 -52.53 19.60
CA THR A 76 20.93 -52.42 20.01
C THR A 76 21.05 -51.23 20.95
N VAL A 77 21.67 -51.46 22.10
CA VAL A 77 22.15 -50.44 23.03
C VAL A 77 23.33 -49.73 22.37
N SER A 78 23.08 -49.08 21.23
CA SER A 78 24.06 -48.27 20.54
C SER A 78 23.91 -46.86 21.09
N THR A 79 24.86 -46.47 21.94
CA THR A 79 25.05 -45.15 22.54
C THR A 79 25.27 -44.00 21.53
N GLY A 80 25.01 -44.25 20.23
CA GLY A 80 25.02 -43.29 19.13
C GLY A 80 23.92 -43.63 18.11
N GLY A 81 22.72 -43.96 18.61
CA GLY A 81 21.59 -44.42 17.81
C GLY A 81 21.16 -43.39 16.76
N SER A 82 21.02 -43.86 15.52
CA SER A 82 20.46 -43.11 14.39
C SER A 82 19.19 -42.38 14.82
N GLU A 83 19.26 -41.05 14.89
CA GLU A 83 18.17 -40.18 15.32
C GLU A 83 16.96 -40.19 14.35
N ASP A 84 17.12 -40.84 13.19
CA ASP A 84 16.16 -40.80 12.07
C ASP A 84 15.04 -41.86 12.12
N CYS A 85 15.00 -42.75 13.11
CA CYS A 85 13.96 -43.77 13.24
C CYS A 85 12.88 -43.39 14.28
N LEU A 86 11.67 -43.96 14.12
CA LEU A 86 10.55 -43.76 15.05
C LEU A 86 10.70 -44.69 16.27
N ARG A 87 10.93 -44.11 17.44
CA ARG A 87 11.07 -44.85 18.71
C ARG A 87 9.82 -44.70 19.55
N THR A 88 9.12 -45.79 19.83
CA THR A 88 7.98 -45.75 20.77
C THR A 88 8.42 -46.26 22.13
N VAL A 89 8.22 -45.46 23.17
CA VAL A 89 8.55 -45.82 24.56
C VAL A 89 7.35 -45.57 25.46
N THR A 90 7.15 -46.43 26.44
CA THR A 90 6.14 -46.21 27.48
C THR A 90 6.68 -45.22 28.50
N ALA A 91 6.18 -43.99 28.52
CA ALA A 91 6.55 -42.95 29.46
C ALA A 91 5.47 -42.74 30.51
N ARG A 92 5.84 -42.20 31.67
CA ARG A 92 4.91 -41.77 32.71
C ARG A 92 4.71 -40.27 32.62
N ILE A 93 3.46 -39.79 32.63
CA ILE A 93 3.16 -38.36 32.73
C ILE A 93 3.38 -37.93 34.17
N ASP A 94 4.36 -37.07 34.43
CA ASP A 94 4.59 -36.55 35.78
C ASP A 94 3.58 -35.45 36.10
N ARG A 95 3.40 -34.52 35.16
CA ARG A 95 2.51 -33.38 35.29
C ARG A 95 1.99 -32.97 33.92
N ALA A 96 0.77 -32.45 33.90
CA ALA A 96 0.22 -31.74 32.77
C ALA A 96 -0.25 -30.35 33.21
N GLU A 97 0.13 -29.33 32.45
CA GLU A 97 -0.23 -27.95 32.71
C GLU A 97 -1.04 -27.41 31.54
N ARG A 98 -2.15 -26.73 31.82
CA ARG A 98 -2.86 -25.97 30.78
C ARG A 98 -2.08 -24.70 30.51
N ASP A 99 -1.79 -24.44 29.25
CA ASP A 99 -1.26 -23.15 28.82
C ASP A 99 -2.41 -22.15 28.72
N THR A 100 -2.41 -21.15 29.60
CA THR A 100 -3.45 -20.11 29.66
C THR A 100 -3.17 -18.94 28.72
N LYS A 101 -2.01 -18.92 28.05
CA LYS A 101 -1.61 -17.81 27.18
C LYS A 101 -2.35 -17.84 25.84
N HIS A 102 -2.77 -19.02 25.38
CA HIS A 102 -3.43 -19.19 24.10
C HIS A 102 -4.94 -19.37 24.26
N ARG A 103 -5.72 -18.83 23.31
CA ARG A 103 -7.20 -18.81 23.35
C ARG A 103 -7.86 -20.18 23.12
N GLY A 104 -7.09 -21.27 23.17
CA GLY A 104 -7.52 -22.64 22.93
C GLY A 104 -7.01 -23.59 24.02
N ALA A 105 -7.58 -24.79 24.08
CA ALA A 105 -7.10 -25.84 24.98
C ALA A 105 -5.74 -26.34 24.47
N SER A 106 -4.67 -25.81 25.03
CA SER A 106 -3.31 -26.31 24.83
C SER A 106 -2.70 -26.72 26.16
N TYR A 107 -1.88 -27.77 26.13
CA TYR A 107 -1.35 -28.41 27.32
C TYR A 107 0.14 -28.69 27.16
N TRP A 108 0.92 -28.38 28.18
CA TRP A 108 2.29 -28.87 28.36
C TRP A 108 2.24 -30.18 29.13
N LEU A 109 2.79 -31.24 28.53
CA LEU A 109 2.98 -32.53 29.17
C LEU A 109 4.43 -32.67 29.58
N TYR A 110 4.68 -32.98 30.84
CA TYR A 110 6.00 -33.37 31.34
C TYR A 110 6.00 -34.89 31.50
N VAL A 111 6.88 -35.57 30.76
CA VAL A 111 6.94 -37.02 30.72
C VAL A 111 8.31 -37.52 31.17
N THR A 112 8.31 -38.60 31.94
CA THR A 112 9.53 -39.33 32.32
C THR A 112 9.56 -40.68 31.61
N GLU A 113 10.59 -40.91 30.80
CA GLU A 113 10.87 -42.20 30.15
C GLU A 113 11.34 -43.24 31.18
N PRO A 114 11.30 -44.56 30.88
CA PRO A 114 11.76 -45.61 31.80
C PRO A 114 13.23 -45.49 32.22
N GLY A 115 14.05 -44.80 31.41
CA GLY A 115 15.45 -44.50 31.73
C GLY A 115 15.64 -43.25 32.62
N GLY A 116 14.57 -42.63 33.11
CA GLY A 116 14.61 -41.42 33.93
C GLY A 116 14.82 -40.12 33.15
N LYS A 117 14.93 -40.19 31.81
CA LYS A 117 14.98 -39.01 30.95
C LYS A 117 13.65 -38.25 31.05
N LYS A 118 13.72 -36.97 31.38
CA LYS A 118 12.58 -36.06 31.46
C LYS A 118 12.51 -35.24 30.19
N ASP A 119 11.38 -35.27 29.51
CA ASP A 119 11.09 -34.45 28.34
C ASP A 119 9.75 -33.75 28.50
N SER A 120 9.51 -32.73 27.68
CA SER A 120 8.23 -32.03 27.64
C SER A 120 7.67 -31.94 26.23
N ALA A 121 6.36 -32.04 26.10
CA ALA A 121 5.66 -31.97 24.83
C ALA A 121 4.50 -30.99 24.92
N TRP A 122 4.37 -30.15 23.90
CA TRP A 122 3.23 -29.25 23.75
C TRP A 122 2.17 -29.89 22.86
N ILE A 123 0.94 -29.96 23.34
CA ILE A 123 -0.20 -30.56 22.62
C ILE A 123 -1.29 -29.49 22.44
N GLU A 124 -1.81 -29.39 21.22
CA GLU A 124 -3.00 -28.61 20.89
C GLU A 124 -4.21 -29.52 20.76
N GLY A 125 -5.35 -29.16 21.37
CA GLY A 125 -6.62 -29.83 21.09
C GLY A 125 -7.57 -29.94 22.28
N HIS A 126 -8.81 -30.28 21.96
CA HIS A 126 -9.84 -30.60 22.93
C HIS A 126 -9.60 -32.01 23.45
N THR A 127 -8.95 -32.13 24.59
CA THR A 127 -8.83 -33.40 25.28
C THR A 127 -10.08 -33.66 26.14
N PRO A 128 -10.56 -34.91 26.23
CA PRO A 128 -11.82 -35.24 26.89
C PRO A 128 -11.77 -35.18 28.45
N GLY A 129 -10.79 -34.52 29.07
CA GLY A 129 -10.66 -34.48 30.52
C GLY A 129 -9.76 -33.36 31.06
N SER A 130 -9.83 -33.13 32.38
CA SER A 130 -8.94 -32.19 33.07
C SER A 130 -7.47 -32.66 32.96
N PRO A 131 -6.51 -31.77 32.62
CA PRO A 131 -5.09 -32.14 32.50
C PRO A 131 -4.54 -32.76 33.79
N THR A 132 -5.05 -32.35 34.95
CA THR A 132 -4.67 -32.94 36.25
C THR A 132 -4.95 -34.43 36.36
N ALA A 133 -5.93 -34.96 35.62
CA ALA A 133 -6.27 -36.38 35.65
C ALA A 133 -5.23 -37.27 34.96
N TRP A 134 -4.29 -36.72 34.20
CA TRP A 134 -3.28 -37.50 33.48
C TRP A 134 -2.01 -37.76 34.29
N SER A 135 -1.77 -37.00 35.37
CA SER A 135 -0.59 -37.22 36.20
C SER A 135 -0.57 -38.65 36.75
N GLY A 136 0.58 -39.31 36.63
CA GLY A 136 0.78 -40.70 36.99
C GLY A 136 0.37 -41.72 35.92
N THR A 137 -0.29 -41.29 34.84
CA THR A 137 -0.72 -42.22 33.77
C THR A 137 0.48 -42.63 32.91
N HIS A 138 0.53 -43.92 32.56
CA HIS A 138 1.47 -44.44 31.57
C HIS A 138 0.89 -44.25 30.17
N VAL A 139 1.68 -43.65 29.28
CA VAL A 139 1.33 -43.39 27.88
C VAL A 139 2.46 -43.86 26.99
N ASN A 140 2.14 -44.24 25.75
CA ASN A 140 3.18 -44.53 24.77
C ASN A 140 3.52 -43.23 24.04
N VAL A 141 4.78 -42.81 24.07
CA VAL A 141 5.25 -41.64 23.33
C VAL A 141 6.09 -42.11 22.15
N THR A 142 5.82 -41.57 20.96
CA THR A 142 6.64 -41.81 19.77
C THR A 142 7.57 -40.64 19.56
N LEU A 143 8.87 -40.90 19.65
CA LEU A 143 9.94 -39.95 19.42
C LEU A 143 10.52 -40.09 18.01
N TRP A 144 10.94 -38.95 17.45
CA TRP A 144 11.73 -38.86 16.23
C TRP A 144 12.73 -37.71 16.38
N ARG A 145 14.01 -37.98 16.12
CA ARG A 145 15.13 -37.05 16.38
C ARG A 145 15.12 -36.45 17.79
N GLY A 146 14.87 -37.29 18.79
CA GLY A 146 14.84 -36.89 20.19
C GLY A 146 13.62 -36.07 20.63
N GLU A 147 12.73 -35.70 19.71
CA GLU A 147 11.51 -34.94 20.00
C GLU A 147 10.27 -35.85 20.02
N ILE A 148 9.36 -35.60 20.97
CA ILE A 148 8.09 -36.33 21.07
C ILE A 148 7.14 -35.84 19.99
N ARG A 149 6.78 -36.68 19.02
CA ARG A 149 5.87 -36.34 17.90
C ARG A 149 4.43 -36.76 18.17
N TYR A 150 4.24 -37.88 18.86
CA TYR A 150 2.94 -38.42 19.23
C TYR A 150 2.88 -38.85 20.68
N VAL A 151 1.70 -38.69 21.27
CA VAL A 151 1.36 -39.27 22.57
C VAL A 151 0.10 -40.12 22.39
N ASP A 152 0.27 -41.43 22.59
CA ASP A 152 -0.80 -42.42 22.53
C ASP A 152 -1.45 -42.58 23.90
N PHE A 153 -2.66 -42.05 24.01
CA PHE A 153 -3.54 -42.26 25.15
C PHE A 153 -4.47 -43.46 24.88
N PRO A 154 -5.06 -44.06 25.93
CA PRO A 154 -6.10 -45.08 25.75
C PRO A 154 -7.29 -44.60 24.91
N ALA A 155 -7.59 -43.29 24.95
CA ALA A 155 -8.69 -42.67 24.19
C ALA A 155 -8.33 -42.33 22.73
N GLY A 156 -7.05 -42.41 22.35
CA GLY A 156 -6.58 -42.07 21.02
C GLY A 156 -5.18 -41.46 20.99
N ARG A 157 -4.65 -41.31 19.77
CA ARG A 157 -3.35 -40.68 19.50
C ARG A 157 -3.53 -39.16 19.38
N LEU A 158 -2.70 -38.40 20.08
CA LEU A 158 -2.61 -36.95 19.95
C LEU A 158 -1.26 -36.56 19.32
N SER A 159 -1.30 -35.67 18.33
CA SER A 159 -0.11 -35.03 17.76
C SER A 159 0.40 -33.94 18.69
N THR A 160 1.72 -33.81 18.79
CA THR A 160 2.36 -32.68 19.47
C THR A 160 2.63 -31.55 18.47
N HIS A 161 2.96 -30.35 18.96
CA HIS A 161 3.42 -29.24 18.11
C HIS A 161 4.76 -29.56 17.39
N ALA A 162 5.51 -30.54 17.88
CA ALA A 162 6.68 -31.03 17.19
C ALA A 162 6.32 -31.93 15.99
N ASP A 163 5.06 -32.29 15.72
CA ASP A 163 4.73 -33.07 14.51
C ASP A 163 5.08 -32.24 13.25
N PRO A 164 6.03 -32.70 12.40
CA PRO A 164 6.46 -31.91 11.24
C PRO A 164 5.37 -31.85 10.15
N ARG A 165 4.33 -32.70 10.22
CA ARG A 165 3.25 -32.76 9.24
C ARG A 165 2.45 -31.48 9.23
N GLY A 166 2.43 -30.80 8.08
CA GLY A 166 1.70 -29.55 7.94
C GLY A 166 2.39 -28.34 8.58
N SER A 167 3.58 -28.50 9.17
CA SER A 167 4.38 -27.37 9.71
C SER A 167 4.77 -26.35 8.63
N TYR A 168 4.73 -26.73 7.36
CA TYR A 168 4.93 -25.83 6.22
C TYR A 168 3.75 -24.88 5.98
N ARG A 169 2.53 -25.20 6.43
CA ARG A 169 1.30 -24.42 6.14
C ARG A 169 1.35 -22.98 6.61
N PRO A 170 1.69 -22.65 7.88
CA PRO A 170 1.77 -21.25 8.32
C PRO A 170 2.85 -20.48 7.56
N ARG A 171 3.98 -21.12 7.23
CA ARG A 171 5.06 -20.50 6.44
C ARG A 171 4.63 -20.24 5.00
N LEU A 172 3.91 -21.19 4.39
CA LEU A 172 3.33 -21.05 3.06
C LEU A 172 2.28 -19.93 3.04
N ALA A 173 1.37 -19.91 4.01
CA ALA A 173 0.35 -18.88 4.17
C ALA A 173 0.97 -17.48 4.31
N ALA A 174 1.99 -17.35 5.16
CA ALA A 174 2.74 -16.10 5.31
C ALA A 174 3.44 -15.71 4.00
N SER A 175 4.10 -16.65 3.31
CA SER A 175 4.79 -16.36 2.05
C SER A 175 3.84 -15.86 0.95
N LEU A 176 2.68 -16.51 0.78
CA LEU A 176 1.70 -16.13 -0.22
C LEU A 176 1.03 -14.81 0.15
N GLY A 177 0.60 -14.66 1.40
CA GLY A 177 -0.02 -13.43 1.90
C GLY A 177 0.91 -12.22 1.74
N ILE A 178 2.16 -12.32 2.19
CA ILE A 178 3.17 -11.26 2.06
C ILE A 178 3.51 -11.02 0.58
N GLY A 179 3.61 -12.08 -0.23
CA GLY A 179 3.93 -11.97 -1.65
C GLY A 179 2.87 -11.16 -2.42
N PHE A 180 1.60 -11.52 -2.31
CA PHE A 180 0.51 -10.79 -2.96
C PHE A 180 0.32 -9.39 -2.37
N PHE A 181 0.51 -9.22 -1.07
CA PHE A 181 0.49 -7.90 -0.45
C PHE A 181 1.62 -7.00 -0.98
N GLY A 182 2.82 -7.55 -1.20
CA GLY A 182 3.97 -6.85 -1.76
C GLY A 182 3.79 -6.42 -3.23
N LEU A 183 2.91 -7.08 -3.98
CA LEU A 183 2.57 -6.67 -5.35
C LEU A 183 1.79 -5.36 -5.40
N ALA A 184 1.00 -5.02 -4.38
CA ALA A 184 0.25 -3.76 -4.34
C ALA A 184 1.14 -2.50 -4.36
N PRO A 185 2.14 -2.33 -3.47
CA PRO A 185 3.00 -1.16 -3.50
C PRO A 185 3.98 -1.17 -4.70
N LEU A 186 4.37 -2.34 -5.21
CA LEU A 186 5.12 -2.42 -6.48
C LEU A 186 4.27 -1.93 -7.66
N TRP A 187 3.01 -2.34 -7.73
CA TRP A 187 2.08 -1.85 -8.74
C TRP A 187 1.87 -0.35 -8.60
N ALA A 188 1.72 0.16 -7.37
CA ALA A 188 1.61 1.59 -7.10
C ALA A 188 2.86 2.36 -7.59
N GLY A 189 4.06 1.87 -7.26
CA GLY A 189 5.32 2.46 -7.71
C GLY A 189 5.49 2.42 -9.23
N TYR A 190 5.17 1.28 -9.86
CA TYR A 190 5.15 1.13 -11.32
C TYR A 190 4.14 2.08 -11.97
N TRP A 191 2.94 2.17 -11.42
CA TRP A 191 1.88 3.04 -11.92
C TRP A 191 2.29 4.51 -11.77
N TRP A 192 2.83 4.93 -10.63
CA TRP A 192 3.39 6.27 -10.47
C TRP A 192 4.52 6.57 -11.45
N ALA A 193 5.44 5.63 -11.66
CA ALA A 193 6.54 5.81 -12.60
C ALA A 193 6.06 5.93 -14.06
N ARG A 194 5.06 5.14 -14.47
CA ARG A 194 4.63 5.06 -15.87
C ARG A 194 3.48 6.00 -16.24
N ARG A 195 2.56 6.27 -15.31
CA ARG A 195 1.32 7.02 -15.58
C ARG A 195 1.34 8.47 -15.12
N SER A 196 2.26 8.86 -14.24
CA SER A 196 2.53 10.28 -13.99
C SER A 196 2.84 11.06 -15.27
N MET A 197 3.28 10.38 -16.34
CA MET A 197 3.58 10.99 -17.63
C MET A 197 2.43 10.93 -18.64
N ALA A 198 1.39 10.11 -18.44
CA ALA A 198 0.48 9.72 -19.54
C ALA A 198 -1.03 9.87 -19.26
N SER A 199 -1.47 9.99 -18.00
CA SER A 199 -2.91 10.08 -17.68
C SER A 199 -3.23 11.39 -16.97
N PRO A 200 -3.94 12.34 -17.60
CA PRO A 200 -4.28 13.62 -16.99
C PRO A 200 -5.22 13.46 -15.78
N LEU A 201 -6.12 12.47 -15.80
CA LEU A 201 -7.11 12.26 -14.75
C LEU A 201 -6.55 11.54 -13.50
N ARG A 202 -6.74 12.14 -12.31
CA ARG A 202 -6.53 11.53 -10.99
C ARG A 202 -7.69 10.59 -10.66
N ALA A 203 -7.82 9.51 -11.41
CA ALA A 203 -8.89 8.55 -11.18
C ALA A 203 -8.51 7.59 -10.02
N PRO A 204 -9.09 7.73 -8.81
CA PRO A 204 -8.67 6.97 -7.63
C PRO A 204 -8.81 5.46 -7.82
N TRP A 205 -9.72 5.03 -8.69
CA TRP A 205 -9.93 3.62 -9.01
C TRP A 205 -8.72 2.96 -9.66
N GLN A 206 -7.85 3.70 -10.35
CA GLN A 206 -6.67 3.12 -11.02
C GLN A 206 -5.65 2.57 -10.01
N LEU A 207 -5.64 3.12 -8.80
CA LEU A 207 -4.83 2.63 -7.67
C LEU A 207 -5.66 1.74 -6.74
N GLY A 208 -6.90 2.14 -6.44
CA GLY A 208 -7.76 1.42 -5.51
C GLY A 208 -8.16 0.02 -5.98
N LEU A 209 -8.44 -0.16 -7.28
CA LEU A 209 -8.85 -1.45 -7.84
C LEU A 209 -7.74 -2.51 -7.78
N PRO A 210 -6.48 -2.26 -8.21
CA PRO A 210 -5.41 -3.23 -8.05
C PRO A 210 -5.00 -3.43 -6.59
N MET A 211 -5.07 -2.41 -5.73
CA MET A 211 -4.80 -2.57 -4.30
C MET A 211 -5.82 -3.48 -3.62
N THR A 212 -7.12 -3.26 -3.87
CA THR A 212 -8.19 -4.14 -3.34
C THR A 212 -8.08 -5.55 -3.90
N GLY A 213 -7.80 -5.71 -5.19
CA GLY A 213 -7.50 -7.01 -5.80
C GLY A 213 -6.33 -7.73 -5.13
N ALA A 214 -5.21 -7.05 -4.92
CA ALA A 214 -4.04 -7.62 -4.25
C ALA A 214 -4.31 -8.00 -2.78
N LEU A 215 -5.05 -7.16 -2.03
CA LEU A 215 -5.43 -7.43 -0.64
C LEU A 215 -6.36 -8.64 -0.52
N THR A 216 -7.38 -8.73 -1.38
CA THR A 216 -8.28 -9.88 -1.41
C THR A 216 -7.53 -11.16 -1.77
N LEU A 217 -6.59 -11.08 -2.71
CA LEU A 217 -5.76 -12.23 -3.10
C LEU A 217 -4.76 -12.63 -1.99
N ALA A 218 -4.17 -11.68 -1.29
CA ALA A 218 -3.31 -11.94 -0.13
C ALA A 218 -4.08 -12.65 0.98
N ALA A 219 -5.27 -12.16 1.34
CA ALA A 219 -6.09 -12.78 2.38
C ALA A 219 -6.57 -14.18 1.98
N THR A 220 -7.11 -14.34 0.76
CA THR A 220 -7.60 -15.64 0.28
C THR A 220 -6.48 -16.67 0.16
N SER A 221 -5.31 -16.28 -0.35
CA SER A 221 -4.15 -17.19 -0.47
C SER A 221 -3.63 -17.66 0.89
N ALA A 222 -3.58 -16.78 1.90
CA ALA A 222 -3.19 -17.14 3.26
C ALA A 222 -4.19 -18.14 3.87
N VAL A 223 -5.50 -17.90 3.74
CA VAL A 223 -6.53 -18.80 4.27
C VAL A 223 -6.49 -20.16 3.57
N VAL A 224 -6.41 -20.18 2.23
CA VAL A 224 -6.34 -21.41 1.44
C VAL A 224 -5.14 -22.26 1.83
N ALA A 225 -3.96 -21.65 2.05
CA ALA A 225 -2.76 -22.37 2.47
C ALA A 225 -2.87 -23.01 3.87
N LEU A 226 -3.70 -22.46 4.76
CA LEU A 226 -3.93 -23.03 6.10
C LEU A 226 -4.91 -24.20 6.08
N VAL A 227 -5.94 -24.13 5.23
CA VAL A 227 -7.04 -25.11 5.20
C VAL A 227 -6.74 -26.30 4.29
N THR A 228 -5.98 -26.10 3.21
CA THR A 228 -5.67 -27.17 2.24
C THR A 228 -4.62 -28.14 2.75
N HIS A 229 -4.75 -29.40 2.32
CA HIS A 229 -3.93 -30.49 2.83
C HIS A 229 -2.67 -30.77 1.99
N GLY A 230 -2.55 -30.12 0.82
CA GLY A 230 -1.40 -30.22 -0.06
C GLY A 230 -1.04 -28.88 -0.69
N ILE A 231 0.24 -28.71 -1.01
CA ILE A 231 0.75 -27.50 -1.65
C ILE A 231 0.14 -27.31 -3.04
N TRP A 232 0.07 -28.38 -3.83
CA TRP A 232 -0.49 -28.30 -5.18
C TRP A 232 -1.95 -27.87 -5.16
N THR A 233 -2.76 -28.46 -4.27
CA THR A 233 -4.15 -28.02 -4.09
C THR A 233 -4.23 -26.55 -3.67
N ALA A 234 -3.35 -26.10 -2.76
CA ALA A 234 -3.31 -24.70 -2.35
C ALA A 234 -3.01 -23.77 -3.54
N LEU A 235 -2.00 -24.12 -4.35
CA LEU A 235 -1.58 -23.34 -5.51
C LEU A 235 -2.65 -23.32 -6.62
N GLU A 236 -3.35 -24.43 -6.85
CA GLU A 236 -4.49 -24.50 -7.78
C GLU A 236 -5.61 -23.55 -7.37
N TYR A 237 -6.04 -23.59 -6.10
CA TYR A 237 -7.05 -22.68 -5.58
C TYR A 237 -6.61 -21.21 -5.68
N VAL A 238 -5.35 -20.91 -5.35
CA VAL A 238 -4.79 -19.56 -5.48
C VAL A 238 -4.75 -19.11 -6.94
N ALA A 239 -4.41 -19.98 -7.88
CA ALA A 239 -4.40 -19.66 -9.31
C ALA A 239 -5.82 -19.36 -9.82
N VAL A 240 -6.80 -20.16 -9.43
CA VAL A 240 -8.22 -19.92 -9.77
C VAL A 240 -8.69 -18.59 -9.16
N ALA A 241 -8.40 -18.35 -7.87
CA ALA A 241 -8.76 -17.10 -7.20
C ALA A 241 -8.10 -15.87 -7.87
N ALA A 242 -6.82 -15.98 -8.25
CA ALA A 242 -6.11 -14.95 -8.99
C ALA A 242 -6.78 -14.67 -10.34
N GLY A 243 -7.16 -15.71 -11.09
CA GLY A 243 -7.90 -15.58 -12.35
C GLY A 243 -9.23 -14.83 -12.18
N VAL A 244 -10.00 -15.18 -11.15
CA VAL A 244 -11.28 -14.51 -10.82
C VAL A 244 -11.07 -13.05 -10.44
N VAL A 245 -10.07 -12.74 -9.58
CA VAL A 245 -9.75 -11.37 -9.18
C VAL A 245 -9.30 -10.54 -10.38
N LEU A 246 -8.43 -11.08 -11.24
CA LEU A 246 -7.99 -10.41 -12.46
C LEU A 246 -9.16 -10.15 -13.42
N LEU A 247 -10.06 -11.12 -13.60
CA LEU A 247 -11.26 -10.94 -14.42
C LEU A 247 -12.18 -9.85 -13.83
N ALA A 248 -12.42 -9.86 -12.51
CA ALA A 248 -13.22 -8.84 -11.85
C ALA A 248 -12.60 -7.44 -11.97
N CYS A 249 -11.29 -7.32 -11.74
CA CYS A 249 -10.56 -6.05 -11.90
C CYS A 249 -10.56 -5.56 -13.36
N THR A 250 -10.42 -6.45 -14.34
CA THR A 250 -10.46 -6.05 -15.76
C THR A 250 -11.85 -5.58 -16.16
N VAL A 251 -12.91 -6.29 -15.77
CA VAL A 251 -14.30 -5.87 -16.02
C VAL A 251 -14.60 -4.54 -15.33
N ALA A 252 -14.26 -4.39 -14.05
CA ALA A 252 -14.45 -3.14 -13.32
C ALA A 252 -13.66 -1.98 -13.95
N ALA A 253 -12.41 -2.21 -14.35
CA ALA A 253 -11.62 -1.21 -15.06
C ALA A 253 -12.26 -0.81 -16.40
N LEU A 254 -12.81 -1.76 -17.16
CA LEU A 254 -13.51 -1.47 -18.42
C LEU A 254 -14.79 -0.66 -18.18
N VAL A 255 -15.59 -1.02 -17.17
CA VAL A 255 -16.81 -0.29 -16.81
C VAL A 255 -16.48 1.14 -16.36
N LEU A 256 -15.47 1.30 -15.51
CA LEU A 256 -15.03 2.61 -15.03
C LEU A 256 -14.42 3.46 -16.15
N ARG A 257 -13.64 2.86 -17.06
CA ARG A 257 -13.15 3.56 -18.26
C ARG A 257 -14.27 4.01 -19.17
N ARG A 258 -15.31 3.19 -19.37
CA ARG A 258 -16.47 3.56 -20.19
C ARG A 258 -17.22 4.75 -19.58
N ARG A 259 -17.44 4.74 -18.26
CA ARG A 259 -18.06 5.88 -17.54
C ARG A 259 -17.23 7.15 -17.57
N GLN A 260 -15.91 7.05 -17.77
CA GLN A 260 -15.01 8.20 -17.88
C GLN A 260 -14.83 8.70 -19.32
N LYS A 261 -15.42 8.03 -20.32
CA LYS A 261 -15.32 8.47 -21.72
C LYS A 261 -16.32 9.58 -22.04
N ASP A 262 -17.35 9.73 -21.22
CA ASP A 262 -18.28 10.85 -21.32
C ASP A 262 -17.58 12.14 -20.88
N ASP A 263 -17.89 13.25 -21.55
CA ASP A 263 -17.30 14.57 -21.32
C ASP A 263 -17.32 14.88 -19.82
N ASP A 264 -16.15 14.93 -19.18
CA ASP A 264 -15.97 15.20 -17.76
C ASP A 264 -16.20 16.67 -17.40
N THR A 265 -16.90 17.38 -18.28
CA THR A 265 -17.49 18.69 -18.06
C THR A 265 -18.60 18.60 -17.02
N ILE A 266 -18.46 19.39 -15.95
CA ILE A 266 -19.45 19.55 -14.91
C ILE A 266 -20.34 20.73 -15.33
N GLU A 267 -21.61 20.46 -15.63
CA GLU A 267 -22.57 21.53 -15.86
C GLU A 267 -22.80 22.31 -14.56
N VAL A 268 -22.47 23.59 -14.59
CA VAL A 268 -22.69 24.52 -13.47
C VAL A 268 -23.38 25.76 -14.02
N THR A 269 -24.57 26.06 -13.50
CA THR A 269 -25.28 27.30 -13.84
C THR A 269 -24.54 28.49 -13.23
N PRO A 270 -24.10 29.46 -14.05
CA PRO A 270 -23.48 30.69 -13.56
C PRO A 270 -24.43 31.46 -12.63
N SER A 271 -23.87 32.04 -11.56
CA SER A 271 -24.62 32.86 -10.61
C SER A 271 -23.81 34.08 -10.25
N ALA A 272 -24.22 35.25 -10.74
CA ALA A 272 -23.58 36.50 -10.36
C ALA A 272 -23.74 36.74 -8.84
N PRO A 273 -22.65 36.96 -8.09
CA PRO A 273 -22.75 37.23 -6.66
C PRO A 273 -23.39 38.62 -6.44
N THR A 274 -24.27 38.75 -5.45
CA THR A 274 -24.94 40.04 -5.12
C THR A 274 -24.06 40.98 -4.29
N SER A 275 -23.06 40.42 -3.62
CA SER A 275 -22.08 41.14 -2.81
C SER A 275 -20.70 40.59 -3.12
N GLU A 276 -19.65 41.31 -2.69
CA GLU A 276 -18.29 40.80 -2.74
C GLU A 276 -18.17 39.50 -1.90
N GLN A 277 -17.66 38.43 -2.51
CA GLN A 277 -17.41 37.13 -1.87
C GLN A 277 -15.94 36.77 -2.02
N CYS A 278 -15.23 36.58 -0.90
CA CYS A 278 -13.84 36.14 -0.89
C CYS A 278 -13.76 34.66 -0.48
N PHE A 279 -13.07 33.84 -1.26
CA PHE A 279 -12.94 32.40 -1.02
C PHE A 279 -11.63 31.84 -1.54
N ALA A 280 -11.22 30.67 -1.05
CA ALA A 280 -9.99 30.03 -1.50
C ALA A 280 -10.06 29.65 -2.99
N GLY A 281 -9.01 30.02 -3.73
CA GLY A 281 -8.87 29.70 -5.14
C GLY A 281 -7.65 30.38 -5.75
N SER A 282 -7.28 29.95 -6.95
CA SER A 282 -6.13 30.50 -7.66
C SER A 282 -6.36 30.55 -9.16
N VAL A 283 -5.73 31.53 -9.81
CA VAL A 283 -5.67 31.64 -11.28
C VAL A 283 -4.26 31.25 -11.71
N LEU A 284 -4.19 30.29 -12.63
CA LEU A 284 -2.97 29.65 -13.07
C LEU A 284 -2.86 29.74 -14.59
N GLY A 285 -1.70 30.11 -15.11
CA GLY A 285 -1.45 30.17 -16.54
C GLY A 285 -0.06 30.70 -16.85
N GLU A 286 0.27 30.83 -18.13
CA GLU A 286 1.53 31.43 -18.57
C GLU A 286 1.48 32.97 -18.52
N GLY A 287 2.64 33.63 -18.66
CA GLY A 287 2.73 35.08 -18.76
C GLY A 287 2.23 35.82 -17.50
N ARG A 288 1.16 36.63 -17.65
CA ARG A 288 0.60 37.46 -16.56
C ARG A 288 0.00 36.63 -15.41
N TYR A 289 -0.24 35.35 -15.65
CA TYR A 289 -0.79 34.40 -14.68
C TYR A 289 0.29 33.51 -14.01
N SER A 290 1.57 33.70 -14.36
CA SER A 290 2.70 32.87 -13.87
C SER A 290 3.11 33.17 -12.43
N ALA A 291 2.93 34.42 -11.99
CA ALA A 291 3.15 34.82 -10.61
C ALA A 291 1.93 34.41 -9.78
N GLY A 292 1.84 33.10 -9.48
CA GLY A 292 0.73 32.41 -8.80
C GLY A 292 -0.24 33.37 -8.12
N GLY A 293 -1.32 33.72 -8.84
CA GLY A 293 -2.34 34.63 -8.35
C GLY A 293 -2.83 34.09 -7.01
N GLY A 294 -2.74 34.93 -5.97
CA GLY A 294 -2.77 34.53 -4.57
C GLY A 294 -3.92 33.58 -4.21
N GLY A 295 -3.73 32.82 -3.13
CA GLY A 295 -4.57 31.67 -2.75
C GLY A 295 -6.04 31.95 -2.44
N TYR A 296 -6.52 33.18 -2.67
CA TYR A 296 -7.91 33.59 -2.57
C TYR A 296 -8.38 34.33 -3.82
N LEU A 297 -9.63 34.08 -4.19
CA LEU A 297 -10.37 34.77 -5.24
C LEU A 297 -11.44 35.65 -4.60
N VAL A 298 -11.68 36.81 -5.19
CA VAL A 298 -12.77 37.71 -4.81
C VAL A 298 -13.70 37.85 -6.00
N ALA A 299 -14.92 37.36 -5.88
CA ALA A 299 -15.97 37.49 -6.88
C ALA A 299 -16.95 38.58 -6.45
N ALA A 300 -17.20 39.53 -7.36
CA ALA A 300 -18.17 40.61 -7.19
C ALA A 300 -18.98 40.77 -8.50
N PRO A 301 -20.10 41.51 -8.51
CA PRO A 301 -20.83 41.78 -9.74
C PRO A 301 -19.90 42.39 -10.81
N GLY A 302 -19.71 41.70 -11.95
CA GLY A 302 -18.90 42.20 -13.06
C GLY A 302 -17.39 42.21 -12.83
N VAL A 303 -16.88 41.61 -11.74
CA VAL A 303 -15.44 41.65 -11.45
C VAL A 303 -14.98 40.37 -10.74
N LEU A 304 -13.88 39.80 -11.22
CA LEU A 304 -13.13 38.76 -10.53
C LEU A 304 -11.71 39.26 -10.20
N LEU A 305 -11.29 39.13 -8.94
CA LEU A 305 -9.97 39.55 -8.47
C LEU A 305 -9.22 38.37 -7.84
N THR A 306 -7.89 38.44 -7.86
CA THR A 306 -7.01 37.54 -7.09
C THR A 306 -6.36 38.31 -5.94
N THR A 307 -6.13 37.63 -4.82
CA THR A 307 -5.49 38.23 -3.64
C THR A 307 -4.80 37.17 -2.78
N PRO A 308 -3.63 37.47 -2.18
CA PRO A 308 -3.01 36.58 -1.20
C PRO A 308 -3.68 36.65 0.19
N ASP A 309 -4.54 37.64 0.42
CA ASP A 309 -5.15 37.93 1.71
C ASP A 309 -6.49 37.19 1.86
N PRO A 310 -6.68 36.35 2.90
CA PRO A 310 -7.94 35.65 3.14
C PRO A 310 -9.15 36.57 3.34
N THR A 311 -8.93 37.82 3.79
CA THR A 311 -10.01 38.80 3.94
C THR A 311 -10.38 39.47 2.62
N GLY A 312 -9.51 39.31 1.62
CA GLY A 312 -9.61 39.93 0.31
C GLY A 312 -9.31 41.42 0.30
N ALA A 313 -8.95 42.08 1.41
CA ALA A 313 -8.77 43.53 1.45
C ALA A 313 -7.47 44.01 0.78
N PHE A 314 -6.40 43.22 0.86
CA PHE A 314 -5.06 43.63 0.43
C PHE A 314 -4.64 43.05 -0.93
N ALA A 315 -3.73 43.76 -1.63
CA ALA A 315 -3.06 43.31 -2.86
C ALA A 315 -3.97 42.68 -3.94
N ARG A 316 -5.17 43.27 -4.12
CA ARG A 316 -6.14 42.85 -5.13
C ARG A 316 -5.57 43.07 -6.53
N ARG A 317 -5.61 42.05 -7.37
CA ARG A 317 -5.26 42.14 -8.79
C ARG A 317 -6.45 41.69 -9.64
N PRO A 318 -6.94 42.54 -10.56
CA PRO A 318 -8.05 42.17 -11.41
C PRO A 318 -7.65 41.05 -12.37
N VAL A 319 -8.54 40.06 -12.50
CA VAL A 319 -8.46 39.06 -13.56
C VAL A 319 -8.89 39.75 -14.86
N PRO A 320 -8.13 39.61 -15.96
CA PRO A 320 -8.46 40.24 -17.23
C PRO A 320 -9.87 39.90 -17.72
N ALA A 321 -10.56 40.92 -18.23
CA ALA A 321 -11.90 40.83 -18.79
C ALA A 321 -11.99 39.96 -20.06
N THR A 322 -10.86 39.71 -20.70
CA THR A 322 -10.72 38.88 -21.91
C THR A 322 -10.77 37.38 -21.61
N LEU A 323 -10.85 36.99 -20.34
CA LEU A 323 -10.85 35.60 -19.91
C LEU A 323 -12.23 34.96 -20.13
N ILE A 324 -12.32 34.03 -21.07
CA ILE A 324 -13.57 33.35 -21.43
C ILE A 324 -13.57 31.94 -20.83
N PRO A 325 -14.56 31.58 -19.98
CA PRO A 325 -14.70 30.21 -19.48
C PRO A 325 -15.06 29.26 -20.62
N VAL A 326 -14.34 28.14 -20.73
CA VAL A 326 -14.54 27.10 -21.75
C VAL A 326 -15.33 25.92 -21.18
N ARG A 327 -14.89 25.38 -20.04
CA ARG A 327 -15.56 24.28 -19.34
C ARG A 327 -15.12 24.17 -17.89
N VAL A 328 -15.96 23.55 -17.06
CA VAL A 328 -15.62 23.19 -15.68
C VAL A 328 -15.34 21.70 -15.63
N ARG A 329 -14.24 21.27 -15.03
CA ARG A 329 -13.85 19.85 -14.93
C ARG A 329 -13.16 19.54 -13.61
N PRO A 330 -12.96 18.26 -13.27
CA PRO A 330 -12.10 17.87 -12.16
C PRO A 330 -10.63 18.29 -12.37
N PRO A 331 -9.84 18.44 -11.30
CA PRO A 331 -8.41 18.73 -11.41
C PRO A 331 -7.62 17.57 -12.03
N TYR A 332 -6.66 17.92 -12.88
CA TYR A 332 -5.77 17.00 -13.60
C TYR A 332 -4.33 17.08 -13.08
N TRP A 333 -3.55 16.02 -13.27
CA TRP A 333 -2.11 15.98 -12.94
C TRP A 333 -1.25 16.86 -13.84
N THR A 334 -1.79 17.25 -15.00
CA THR A 334 -1.12 18.11 -15.98
C THR A 334 -1.41 19.59 -15.74
N ASP A 335 -2.25 19.93 -14.74
CA ASP A 335 -2.55 21.32 -14.45
C ASP A 335 -1.27 22.05 -14.00
N PRO A 336 -1.08 23.35 -14.34
CA PRO A 336 0.19 24.06 -14.17
C PRO A 336 0.69 24.12 -12.71
N HIS A 337 -0.18 23.81 -11.75
CA HIS A 337 0.13 23.74 -10.34
C HIS A 337 -0.24 22.36 -9.81
N ASN A 338 0.76 21.52 -9.53
CA ASN A 338 0.60 20.28 -8.75
C ASN A 338 0.30 20.56 -7.25
N GLY A 339 -0.28 21.72 -6.95
CA GLY A 339 -0.59 22.15 -5.60
C GLY A 339 -1.55 21.18 -4.95
N ASP A 340 -1.48 21.12 -3.63
CA ASP A 340 -2.35 20.33 -2.79
C ASP A 340 -3.76 20.94 -2.86
N TYR A 341 -4.47 20.65 -3.94
CA TYR A 341 -5.83 21.13 -4.11
C TYR A 341 -6.66 20.56 -2.99
N ALA A 342 -7.38 21.44 -2.28
CA ALA A 342 -8.31 21.00 -1.25
C ALA A 342 -9.27 19.94 -1.83
N ALA A 343 -9.71 19.02 -0.97
CA ALA A 343 -10.78 18.09 -1.32
C ALA A 343 -11.95 18.88 -1.95
N GLU A 344 -12.54 18.33 -3.01
CA GLU A 344 -13.67 18.95 -3.75
C GLU A 344 -13.33 20.21 -4.57
N SER A 345 -12.06 20.44 -4.84
CA SER A 345 -11.63 21.40 -5.85
C SER A 345 -12.07 20.98 -7.25
N VAL A 346 -12.33 21.99 -8.07
CA VAL A 346 -12.68 21.88 -9.48
C VAL A 346 -11.93 22.96 -10.25
N VAL A 347 -11.73 22.68 -11.53
CA VAL A 347 -10.93 23.46 -12.46
C VAL A 347 -11.85 24.04 -13.51
N ILE A 348 -11.84 25.36 -13.63
CA ILE A 348 -12.49 26.10 -14.70
C ILE A 348 -11.42 26.38 -15.74
N GLU A 349 -11.48 25.66 -16.86
CA GLU A 349 -10.63 25.95 -18.01
C GLU A 349 -11.15 27.22 -18.67
N CYS A 350 -10.26 28.18 -18.83
CA CYS A 350 -10.51 29.46 -19.45
C CYS A 350 -9.52 29.68 -20.60
N ARG A 351 -9.87 30.58 -21.52
CA ARG A 351 -8.99 31.07 -22.56
C ARG A 351 -8.89 32.58 -22.50
N ASP A 352 -7.68 33.08 -22.55
CA ASP A 352 -7.38 34.50 -22.75
C ASP A 352 -6.66 34.64 -24.09
N GLY A 353 -7.44 34.85 -25.16
CA GLY A 353 -6.99 34.65 -26.53
C GLY A 353 -6.56 33.20 -26.77
N GLU A 354 -5.30 33.01 -27.18
CA GLU A 354 -4.69 31.68 -27.39
C GLU A 354 -4.06 31.09 -26.12
N THR A 355 -4.01 31.85 -25.02
CA THR A 355 -3.33 31.42 -23.79
C THR A 355 -4.30 30.60 -22.93
N PRO A 356 -3.98 29.33 -22.61
CA PRO A 356 -4.79 28.55 -21.69
C PRO A 356 -4.58 29.04 -20.26
N VAL A 357 -5.68 29.27 -19.56
CA VAL A 357 -5.69 29.69 -18.17
C VAL A 357 -6.62 28.77 -17.39
N VAL A 358 -6.24 28.41 -16.18
CA VAL A 358 -6.99 27.52 -15.30
C VAL A 358 -7.31 28.27 -14.02
N ILE A 359 -8.59 28.33 -13.65
CA ILE A 359 -9.01 28.82 -12.34
C ILE A 359 -9.36 27.61 -11.48
N VAL A 360 -8.76 27.51 -10.30
CA VAL A 360 -9.04 26.44 -9.35
C VAL A 360 -9.77 27.00 -8.16
N THR A 361 -10.91 26.40 -7.81
CA THR A 361 -11.64 26.73 -6.59
C THR A 361 -12.42 25.52 -6.08
N LYS A 362 -13.07 25.63 -4.92
CA LYS A 362 -14.00 24.62 -4.42
C LYS A 362 -15.27 24.58 -5.27
N LYS A 363 -15.87 23.40 -5.40
CA LYS A 363 -17.11 23.18 -6.17
C LYS A 363 -18.23 24.17 -5.84
N GLU A 364 -18.40 24.51 -4.56
CA GLU A 364 -19.43 25.44 -4.08
C GLU A 364 -19.28 26.88 -4.61
N ASN A 365 -18.06 27.30 -4.98
CA ASN A 365 -17.78 28.67 -5.40
C ASN A 365 -17.77 28.84 -6.93
N VAL A 366 -17.87 27.75 -7.70
CA VAL A 366 -17.75 27.81 -9.17
C VAL A 366 -18.80 28.72 -9.79
N ALA A 367 -20.05 28.63 -9.33
CA ALA A 367 -21.14 29.41 -9.89
C ALA A 367 -20.86 30.92 -9.77
N TRP A 368 -20.24 31.36 -8.67
CA TRP A 368 -19.83 32.75 -8.47
C TRP A 368 -18.69 33.18 -9.37
N VAL A 369 -17.70 32.30 -9.58
CA VAL A 369 -16.61 32.58 -10.52
C VAL A 369 -17.14 32.71 -11.94
N LEU A 370 -18.00 31.79 -12.38
CA LEU A 370 -18.60 31.85 -13.72
C LEU A 370 -19.47 33.10 -13.89
N GLY A 371 -20.32 33.43 -12.91
CA GLY A 371 -21.15 34.62 -12.96
C GLY A 371 -20.35 35.94 -12.96
N ALA A 372 -19.22 35.98 -12.25
CA ALA A 372 -18.30 37.11 -12.28
C ALA A 372 -17.60 37.27 -13.63
N LEU A 373 -17.32 36.18 -14.36
CA LEU A 373 -16.70 36.23 -15.69
C LEU A 373 -17.70 36.61 -16.80
N GLU A 374 -18.93 36.08 -16.76
CA GLU A 374 -19.95 36.37 -17.79
C GLU A 374 -20.43 37.83 -17.78
N SER A 375 -20.55 38.39 -16.58
CA SER A 375 -20.95 39.80 -16.41
C SER A 375 -19.91 40.77 -16.98
N VAL A 376 -18.64 40.37 -17.03
CA VAL A 376 -17.56 41.16 -17.64
C VAL A 376 -17.65 41.11 -19.16
N ALA A 377 -17.89 39.93 -19.74
CA ALA A 377 -17.97 39.75 -21.19
C ALA A 377 -19.16 40.50 -21.83
N THR A 378 -20.21 40.78 -21.05
CA THR A 378 -21.45 41.42 -21.53
C THR A 378 -21.43 42.95 -21.35
N ALA A 379 -20.44 43.51 -20.66
CA ALA A 379 -20.34 44.96 -20.48
C ALA A 379 -19.91 45.63 -21.81
N PRO A 380 -20.65 46.64 -22.32
CA PRO A 380 -20.26 47.36 -23.53
C PRO A 380 -18.94 48.09 -23.30
N SER A 381 -17.94 47.83 -24.17
CA SER A 381 -16.60 48.42 -24.15
C SER A 381 -16.59 49.91 -24.46
#